data_AF-A0A2W5YVF2-F1
#
_entry.id   AF-A0A2W5YVF2-F1
#
_cell.length_a   1.000
_cell.length_b   1.000
_cell.length_c   1.000
_cell.angle_alpha   90.00
_cell.angle_beta   90.00
_cell.angle_gamma   90.00
#
_symmetry.space_group_name_H-M   'P 1'
#
loop_
_entity.id
_entity.type
_entity.pdbx_description
1 polymer ?
#
loop_
_entity_poly.entity_id
_entity_poly.type
_entity_poly.pdbx_seq_one_letter_code
_entity_poly.pdbx_strand_id
1 'polypeptide(L)'
;MDRASETILALKPVRFRYKPEIDPDCIPQFGLIAEEVEKVNPALVGRDENGRADTVRYEVVNAMLLNEFLKEHRKVEKQNQQLQTQEARLAEQQKQIDALTATVQKVNERIESGVIFTANVHESVTGSP
;
A
#
# COMPACT_ATOMS: atom_id res chain seq x y z
N MET A 1 -22.63 3.61 7.24
CA MET A 1 -22.14 4.80 6.53
C MET A 1 -20.86 4.50 5.75
N ASP A 2 -19.93 3.71 6.30
CA ASP A 2 -18.60 3.51 5.70
C ASP A 2 -18.58 3.13 4.23
N ARG A 3 -19.38 2.16 3.75
CA ARG A 3 -19.30 1.75 2.33
C ARG A 3 -20.08 2.62 1.35
N ALA A 4 -20.90 3.55 1.81
CA ALA A 4 -21.78 4.31 0.91
C ALA A 4 -20.97 5.21 -0.04
N SER A 5 -19.91 5.82 0.48
CA SER A 5 -19.00 6.68 -0.28
C SER A 5 -18.06 5.90 -1.19
N GLU A 6 -17.87 4.59 -1.02
CA GLU A 6 -17.02 3.77 -1.90
C GLU A 6 -17.57 3.71 -3.33
N THR A 7 -18.87 3.95 -3.51
CA THR A 7 -19.50 3.99 -4.84
C THR A 7 -18.87 5.04 -5.75
N ILE A 8 -18.30 6.11 -5.20
CA ILE A 8 -17.64 7.16 -6.00
C ILE A 8 -16.36 6.67 -6.68
N LEU A 9 -15.74 5.59 -6.19
CA LEU A 9 -14.51 5.03 -6.75
C LEU A 9 -14.74 4.38 -8.11
N ALA A 10 -16.00 4.04 -8.44
CA ALA A 10 -16.38 3.50 -9.74
C ALA A 10 -16.77 4.59 -10.76
N LEU A 11 -16.85 5.86 -10.34
CA LEU A 11 -17.17 6.98 -11.22
C LEU A 11 -16.01 7.29 -12.16
N LYS A 12 -16.33 7.70 -13.38
CA LYS A 12 -15.35 7.98 -14.43
C LYS A 12 -15.38 9.47 -14.77
N PRO A 13 -14.36 10.25 -14.34
CA PRO A 13 -14.26 11.64 -14.73
C PRO A 13 -14.03 11.75 -16.23
N VAL A 14 -14.69 12.71 -16.85
CA VAL A 14 -14.55 13.04 -18.27
C VAL A 14 -14.06 14.47 -18.42
N ARG A 15 -13.42 14.74 -19.56
CA ARG A 15 -13.14 16.09 -20.02
C ARG A 15 -14.10 16.40 -21.16
N PHE A 16 -14.84 17.50 -21.04
CA PHE A 16 -15.82 17.90 -22.04
C PHE A 16 -15.71 19.40 -22.32
N ARG A 17 -16.43 19.86 -23.34
CA ARG A 17 -16.66 21.28 -23.63
C ARG A 17 -18.15 21.48 -23.76
N TYR A 18 -18.68 22.58 -23.24
CA TYR A 18 -20.06 22.94 -23.57
C TYR A 18 -20.16 23.28 -25.05
N LYS A 19 -21.39 23.22 -25.58
CA LYS A 19 -21.61 23.66 -26.95
C LYS A 19 -21.33 25.15 -27.06
N PRO A 20 -20.88 25.65 -28.23
CA PRO A 20 -20.54 27.06 -28.40
C PRO A 20 -21.67 28.04 -28.06
N GLU A 21 -22.94 27.60 -28.14
CA GLU A 21 -24.10 28.42 -27.77
C GLU A 21 -24.21 28.68 -26.26
N ILE A 22 -23.57 27.83 -25.44
CA ILE A 22 -23.53 27.95 -23.97
C ILE A 22 -22.19 28.55 -23.53
N ASP A 23 -21.10 28.15 -24.16
CA ASP A 23 -19.75 28.61 -23.87
C ASP A 23 -19.00 28.92 -25.18
N PRO A 24 -19.04 30.18 -25.65
CA PRO A 24 -18.37 30.59 -26.89
C PRO A 24 -16.85 30.36 -26.87
N ASP A 25 -16.23 30.45 -25.68
CA ASP A 25 -14.79 30.23 -25.50
C ASP A 25 -14.43 28.74 -25.50
N CYS A 26 -15.44 27.86 -25.48
CA CYS A 26 -15.33 26.40 -25.53
C CYS A 26 -14.32 25.87 -24.51
N ILE A 27 -14.29 26.39 -23.30
CA ILE A 27 -13.23 26.09 -22.32
C ILE A 27 -13.32 24.60 -21.93
N PRO A 28 -12.20 23.83 -21.96
CA PRO A 28 -12.21 22.46 -21.48
C PRO A 28 -12.60 22.39 -20.01
N GLN A 29 -13.64 21.62 -19.71
CA GLN A 29 -14.10 21.37 -18.35
C GLN A 29 -13.89 19.91 -17.97
N PHE A 30 -13.88 19.66 -16.66
CA PHE A 30 -13.82 18.33 -16.07
C PHE A 30 -15.08 18.09 -15.26
N GLY A 31 -15.64 16.89 -15.37
CA GLY A 31 -16.84 16.54 -14.63
C GLY A 31 -17.24 15.09 -14.81
N LEU A 32 -18.51 14.83 -14.51
CA LEU A 32 -19.15 13.52 -14.59
C LEU A 32 -20.40 13.61 -15.47
N ILE A 33 -20.71 12.53 -16.19
CA ILE A 33 -21.92 12.41 -17.01
C ILE A 33 -23.05 11.86 -16.12
N ALA A 34 -24.17 12.58 -16.02
CA ALA A 34 -25.26 12.23 -15.10
C ALA A 34 -25.81 10.82 -15.36
N GLU A 35 -25.98 10.41 -16.60
CA GLU A 35 -26.47 9.08 -16.99
C GLU A 35 -25.46 7.96 -16.65
N GLU A 36 -24.16 8.27 -16.61
CA GLU A 36 -23.14 7.32 -16.16
C GLU A 36 -23.11 7.21 -14.64
N VAL A 37 -23.22 8.34 -13.95
CA VAL A 37 -23.33 8.39 -12.48
C VAL A 37 -24.57 7.65 -12.01
N GLU A 38 -25.71 7.82 -12.69
CA GLU A 38 -26.97 7.15 -12.37
C GLU A 38 -26.82 5.62 -12.37
N LYS A 39 -26.09 5.06 -13.34
CA LYS A 39 -25.83 3.61 -13.42
C LYS A 39 -25.02 3.09 -12.24
N VAL A 40 -24.16 3.93 -11.66
CA VAL A 40 -23.32 3.57 -10.50
C VAL A 40 -24.09 3.78 -9.20
N ASN A 41 -24.70 4.95 -9.03
CA ASN A 41 -25.46 5.32 -7.85
C ASN A 41 -26.54 6.37 -8.19
N PRO A 42 -27.82 5.96 -8.32
CA PRO A 42 -28.93 6.86 -8.65
C PRO A 42 -29.18 7.97 -7.62
N ALA A 43 -28.68 7.85 -6.38
CA ALA A 43 -28.86 8.87 -5.34
C ALA A 43 -27.94 10.10 -5.55
N LEU A 44 -26.95 9.98 -6.44
CA LEU A 44 -25.98 11.04 -6.76
C LEU A 44 -26.40 11.91 -7.94
N VAL A 45 -27.60 11.71 -8.50
CA VAL A 45 -28.12 12.49 -9.62
C VAL A 45 -29.42 13.21 -9.25
N GLY A 46 -29.57 14.44 -9.74
CA GLY A 46 -30.84 15.13 -9.81
C GLY A 46 -31.58 14.70 -11.07
N ARG A 47 -32.92 14.63 -11.00
CA ARG A 47 -33.78 14.23 -12.11
C ARG A 47 -34.63 15.41 -12.58
N ASP A 48 -34.88 15.46 -13.88
CA ASP A 48 -35.83 16.41 -14.48
C ASP A 48 -37.30 16.02 -14.19
N GLU A 49 -38.24 16.81 -14.72
CA GLU A 49 -39.69 16.57 -14.60
C GLU A 49 -40.13 15.23 -15.23
N ASN A 50 -39.34 14.69 -16.16
CA ASN A 50 -39.60 13.40 -16.81
C ASN A 50 -38.94 12.23 -16.07
N GLY A 51 -38.27 12.49 -14.94
CA GLY A 51 -37.54 11.50 -14.16
C GLY A 51 -36.20 11.08 -14.76
N ARG A 52 -35.68 11.77 -15.77
CA ARG A 52 -34.38 11.48 -16.39
C ARG A 52 -33.26 12.14 -15.61
N ALA A 53 -32.10 11.48 -15.52
CA ALA A 53 -30.91 12.09 -14.91
C ALA A 53 -30.49 13.33 -15.71
N ASP A 54 -30.43 14.48 -15.03
CA ASP A 54 -30.17 15.78 -15.66
C ASP A 54 -28.94 16.48 -15.06
N THR A 55 -28.71 16.29 -13.76
CA THR A 55 -27.57 16.91 -13.07
C THR A 55 -26.90 15.95 -12.11
N VAL A 56 -25.61 16.15 -11.86
CA VAL A 56 -24.86 15.44 -10.82
C VAL A 56 -24.90 16.26 -9.54
N ARG A 57 -25.21 15.60 -8.42
CA ARG A 57 -25.25 16.20 -7.08
C ARG A 57 -23.85 16.34 -6.50
N TYR A 58 -23.09 17.29 -7.05
CA TYR A 58 -21.68 17.51 -6.69
C TYR A 58 -21.48 17.80 -5.20
N GLU A 59 -22.46 18.38 -4.50
CA GLU A 59 -22.40 18.58 -3.06
C GLU A 59 -22.26 17.26 -2.29
N VAL A 60 -22.97 16.22 -2.74
CA VAL A 60 -22.91 14.88 -2.14
C VAL A 60 -21.64 14.16 -2.58
N VAL A 61 -21.30 14.24 -3.86
CA VAL A 61 -20.07 13.63 -4.40
C VAL A 61 -18.84 14.17 -3.68
N ASN A 62 -18.75 15.49 -3.48
CA ASN A 62 -17.61 16.12 -2.81
C ASN A 62 -17.50 15.72 -1.33
N ALA A 63 -18.62 15.62 -0.61
CA ALA A 63 -18.61 15.14 0.76
C ALA A 63 -18.16 13.66 0.85
N MET A 64 -18.60 12.83 -0.09
CA MET A 64 -18.15 11.43 -0.18
C MET A 64 -16.67 11.33 -0.55
N LEU A 65 -16.17 12.17 -1.47
CA LEU A 65 -14.75 12.24 -1.82
C LEU A 65 -13.88 12.60 -0.62
N LEU A 66 -14.31 13.57 0.21
CA LEU A 66 -13.62 13.89 1.46
C LEU A 66 -13.56 12.67 2.39
N ASN A 67 -14.64 11.90 2.50
CA ASN A 67 -14.66 10.70 3.34
C ASN A 67 -13.66 9.65 2.83
N GLU A 68 -13.64 9.34 1.53
CA GLU A 68 -12.69 8.39 0.96
C GLU A 68 -11.24 8.87 1.07
N PHE A 69 -10.99 10.17 0.86
CA PHE A 69 -9.68 10.77 1.06
C PHE A 69 -9.18 10.59 2.50
N LEU A 70 -10.03 10.88 3.49
CA LEU A 70 -9.69 10.70 4.91
C LEU A 70 -9.44 9.23 5.27
N LYS A 71 -10.17 8.29 4.66
CA LYS A 71 -9.91 6.85 4.85
C LYS A 71 -8.56 6.44 4.28
N GLU A 72 -8.25 6.84 3.04
CA GLU A 72 -6.98 6.48 2.42
C GLU A 72 -5.82 7.13 3.18
N HIS A 73 -5.97 8.38 3.65
CA HIS A 73 -4.98 9.04 4.50
C HIS A 73 -4.70 8.24 5.80
N ARG A 74 -5.74 7.79 6.52
CA ARG A 74 -5.57 6.94 7.71
C ARG A 74 -4.91 5.61 7.40
N LYS A 75 -5.23 5.02 6.24
CA LYS A 75 -4.63 3.76 5.79
C LYS A 75 -3.13 3.94 5.49
N VAL A 76 -2.76 5.03 4.82
CA VAL A 76 -1.34 5.38 4.56
C VAL A 76 -0.60 5.60 5.87
N GLU A 77 -1.16 6.35 6.82
CA GLU A 77 -0.55 6.54 8.15
C GLU A 77 -0.30 5.21 8.87
N LYS A 78 -1.30 4.31 8.86
CA LYS A 78 -1.15 2.98 9.45
C LYS A 78 -0.09 2.14 8.74
N GLN A 79 -0.04 2.19 7.41
CA GLN A 79 0.97 1.49 6.61
C GLN A 79 2.38 2.02 6.91
N ASN A 80 2.56 3.33 7.05
CA ASN A 80 3.84 3.94 7.42
C ASN A 80 4.31 3.49 8.81
N GLN A 81 3.40 3.45 9.80
CA GLN A 81 3.72 2.92 11.14
C GLN A 81 4.13 1.44 11.11
N GLN A 82 3.44 0.64 10.29
CA GLN A 82 3.77 -0.77 10.10
C GLN A 82 5.13 -0.94 9.43
N LEU A 83 5.44 -0.14 8.41
CA LEU A 83 6.74 -0.13 7.74
C LEU A 83 7.86 0.20 8.71
N GLN A 84 7.73 1.26 9.51
CA GLN A 84 8.72 1.62 10.52
C GLN A 84 8.95 0.48 11.54
N THR A 85 7.88 -0.19 11.94
CA THR A 85 7.98 -1.36 12.85
C THR A 85 8.68 -2.54 12.17
N GLN A 86 8.42 -2.77 10.89
CA GLN A 86 9.08 -3.83 10.10
C GLN A 86 10.56 -3.53 9.92
N GLU A 87 10.93 -2.30 9.59
CA GLU A 87 12.33 -1.86 9.47
C GLU A 87 13.10 -2.08 10.77
N ALA A 88 12.52 -1.71 11.92
CA ALA A 88 13.13 -1.95 13.22
C ALA A 88 13.33 -3.45 13.52
N ARG A 89 12.36 -4.30 13.17
CA ARG A 89 12.47 -5.75 13.32
C ARG A 89 13.52 -6.35 12.39
N LEU A 90 13.62 -5.88 11.15
CA LEU A 90 14.64 -6.31 10.21
C LEU A 90 16.04 -5.96 10.71
N ALA A 91 16.24 -4.75 11.24
CA ALA A 91 17.50 -4.35 11.83
C ALA A 91 17.89 -5.24 13.03
N GLU A 92 16.92 -5.60 13.88
CA GLU A 92 17.15 -6.51 15.00
C GLU A 92 17.47 -7.94 14.54
N GLN A 93 16.71 -8.46 13.56
CA GLN A 93 17.00 -9.77 12.97
C GLN A 93 18.38 -9.83 12.32
N GLN A 94 18.81 -8.75 11.66
CA GLN A 94 20.16 -8.68 11.08
C GLN A 94 21.24 -8.81 12.16
N LYS A 95 21.09 -8.12 13.31
CA LYS A 95 22.02 -8.25 14.44
C LYS A 95 22.06 -9.67 15.01
N GLN A 96 20.91 -10.33 15.09
CA GLN A 96 20.82 -11.70 15.57
C GLN A 96 21.51 -12.69 14.61
N ILE A 97 21.35 -12.47 13.30
CA ILE A 97 22.06 -13.24 12.25
C ILE A 97 23.57 -13.03 12.37
N ASP A 98 24.03 -11.79 12.53
CA ASP A 98 25.45 -11.49 12.66
C ASP A 98 26.06 -12.15 13.92
N ALA A 99 25.35 -12.09 15.05
CA ALA A 99 25.77 -12.72 16.30
C ALA A 99 25.79 -14.25 16.20
N LEU A 100 24.80 -14.85 15.53
CA LEU A 100 24.77 -16.29 15.30
C LEU A 100 25.91 -16.72 14.37
N THR A 101 26.17 -15.95 13.31
CA THR A 101 27.28 -16.19 12.38
C THR A 101 28.62 -16.17 13.10
N ALA A 102 28.86 -15.17 13.97
CA ALA A 102 30.06 -15.11 14.79
C ALA A 102 30.17 -16.30 15.77
N THR A 103 29.06 -16.77 16.32
CA THR A 103 29.05 -17.94 17.20
C THR A 103 29.39 -19.21 16.44
N VAL A 104 28.82 -19.40 15.24
CA VAL A 104 29.12 -20.53 14.36
C VAL A 104 30.60 -20.55 13.96
N GLN A 105 31.18 -19.40 13.60
CA GLN A 105 32.61 -19.27 13.31
C GLN A 105 33.48 -19.70 14.50
N LYS A 106 33.19 -19.21 15.72
CA LYS A 106 33.93 -19.60 16.93
C LYS A 106 33.81 -21.08 17.26
N VAL A 107 32.63 -21.68 17.05
CA VAL A 107 32.44 -23.12 17.25
C VAL A 107 33.25 -23.90 16.23
N ASN A 108 33.30 -23.46 14.97
CA ASN A 108 34.09 -24.10 13.94
C ASN A 108 35.60 -24.06 14.25
N GLU A 109 36.13 -22.90 14.68
CA GLU A 109 37.53 -22.77 15.12
C GLU A 109 37.89 -23.69 16.30
N ARG A 110 36.96 -23.85 17.26
CA ARG A 110 37.13 -24.78 18.39
C ARG A 110 37.13 -26.24 17.96
N ILE A 111 36.32 -26.60 16.98
CA ILE A 111 36.29 -27.95 16.42
C ILE A 111 37.61 -28.23 15.69
N GLU A 112 38.04 -27.32 14.81
CA GLU A 112 39.29 -27.46 14.06
C GLU A 112 40.52 -27.60 14.99
N SER A 113 40.61 -26.76 16.03
CA SER A 113 41.68 -26.87 17.03
C SER A 113 41.62 -28.17 17.85
N GLY A 114 40.43 -28.66 18.17
CA GLY A 114 40.25 -29.97 18.84
C GLY A 114 40.63 -31.16 17.96
N VAL A 115 40.31 -31.11 16.67
CA VAL A 115 40.69 -32.16 15.70
C VAL A 115 42.21 -32.20 15.52
N ILE A 116 42.87 -31.04 15.40
CA ILE A 116 44.34 -30.98 15.32
C ILE A 116 44.99 -31.53 16.59
N PHE A 117 44.44 -31.20 17.77
CA PHE A 117 44.96 -31.70 19.04
C PHE A 117 44.85 -33.23 19.14
N THR A 118 43.71 -33.81 18.76
CA THR A 118 43.52 -35.28 18.78
C THR A 118 44.41 -36.02 17.77
N ALA A 119 44.63 -35.45 16.58
CA ALA A 119 45.55 -36.01 15.60
C ALA A 119 47.01 -36.04 16.11
N ASN A 120 47.48 -34.94 16.71
CA ASN A 120 48.84 -34.84 17.25
C ASN A 120 49.08 -35.78 18.45
N VAL A 121 48.05 -36.01 19.28
CA VAL A 121 48.12 -36.99 20.38
C VAL A 121 48.21 -38.42 19.84
N HIS A 122 47.52 -38.73 18.73
CA HIS A 122 47.58 -40.07 18.14
C HIS A 122 48.94 -40.39 17.49
N GLU A 123 49.57 -39.40 16.83
CA GLU A 123 50.94 -39.54 16.28
C GLU A 123 52.00 -39.70 17.38
N SER A 124 51.87 -38.94 18.48
CA SER A 124 52.82 -39.03 19.60
C SER A 124 52.70 -40.31 20.43
N VAL A 125 51.53 -40.96 20.44
CA VAL A 125 51.32 -42.26 21.10
C VAL A 125 51.73 -43.45 20.22
N THR A 126 51.74 -43.29 18.89
CA THR A 126 52.16 -44.34 17.95
C THR A 126 53.64 -44.28 17.57
N GLY A 127 54.34 -43.18 17.90
CA GLY A 127 55.77 -43.00 17.64
C GLY A 127 56.66 -43.12 18.87
N SER A 128 56.95 -44.36 19.33
CA SER A 128 58.31 -44.83 19.67
C SER A 128 58.29 -46.17 20.43
N PRO A 129 59.26 -47.09 20.21
CA PRO A 129 60.12 -47.31 19.03
C PRO A 129 59.72 -48.55 18.21
#